data_AF-K9DX96-F1
#
_entry.id   AF-K9DX96-F1
#
_cell.length_a   1.000
_cell.length_b   1.000
_cell.length_c   1.000
_cell.angle_alpha   90.00
_cell.angle_beta   90.00
_cell.angle_gamma   90.00
#
_symmetry.space_group_name_H-M   'P 1'
#
loop_
_entity.id
_entity.type
_entity.pdbx_description
1 polymer ?
#
loop_
_entity_poly.entity_id
_entity_poly.type
_entity_poly.pdbx_seq_one_letter_code
_entity_poly.pdbx_strand_id
1 'polypeptide(L)'
;MTVLYSMAYLVCYMVSLLPFWILYRISDVLYIVFYYVMGYKRKIVRNNLRISFPHKEMNEIIAIEKKFYAFSVHVKKSHSGTDRWDMPETAGFRITVLAELMKE
;
A
#
# COMPACT_ATOMS: atom_id res chain seq x y z
N MET A 1 3.61 -31.03 -7.25
CA MET A 1 3.69 -30.80 -5.79
C MET A 1 5.10 -31.02 -5.26
N THR A 2 5.77 -32.13 -5.59
CA THR A 2 7.15 -32.43 -5.19
C THR A 2 8.19 -31.43 -5.69
N VAL A 3 8.17 -31.05 -6.97
CA VAL A 3 9.16 -30.09 -7.52
C VAL A 3 9.07 -28.71 -6.84
N LEU A 4 7.85 -28.19 -6.65
CA LEU A 4 7.63 -26.92 -5.95
C LEU A 4 8.12 -27.00 -4.49
N TYR A 5 7.79 -28.09 -3.81
CA TYR A 5 8.25 -28.33 -2.43
C TYR A 5 9.77 -28.39 -2.33
N SER A 6 10.44 -29.11 -3.25
CA SER A 6 11.91 -29.21 -3.29
C SER A 6 12.57 -27.86 -3.58
N MET A 7 12.00 -27.05 -4.49
CA MET A 7 12.52 -25.72 -4.77
C MET A 7 12.38 -24.78 -3.57
N ALA A 8 11.21 -24.77 -2.92
CA ALA A 8 11.00 -23.96 -1.72
C ALA A 8 11.90 -24.41 -0.57
N TYR A 9 12.04 -25.72 -0.36
CA TYR A 9 12.90 -26.30 0.67
C TYR A 9 14.37 -25.93 0.46
N LEU A 10 14.88 -26.03 -0.77
CA LEU A 10 16.24 -25.64 -1.11
C LEU A 10 16.51 -24.16 -0.79
N VAL A 11 15.59 -23.27 -1.17
CA VAL A 11 15.70 -21.83 -0.89
C VAL A 11 15.68 -21.56 0.62
N CYS A 12 14.72 -22.14 1.35
CA CYS A 12 14.65 -21.98 2.80
C CYS A 12 15.89 -22.53 3.52
N TYR A 13 16.43 -23.66 3.05
CA TYR A 13 17.64 -24.26 3.60
C TYR A 13 18.87 -23.35 3.42
N MET A 14 19.02 -22.76 2.23
CA MET A 14 20.07 -21.77 1.96
C MET A 14 19.94 -20.52 2.85
N VAL A 15 18.71 -20.05 3.07
CA VAL A 15 18.44 -18.89 3.95
C VAL A 15 18.68 -19.23 5.43
N SER A 16 18.39 -20.45 5.85
CA SER A 16 18.61 -20.92 7.22
C SER A 16 20.10 -21.08 7.56
N LEU A 17 20.96 -21.28 6.56
CA LEU A 17 22.42 -21.28 6.72
C LEU A 17 23.03 -19.87 6.74
N LEU A 18 22.28 -18.85 6.33
CA LEU A 18 22.76 -17.47 6.30
C LEU A 18 22.81 -16.91 7.73
N PRO A 19 23.93 -16.31 8.17
CA PRO A 19 23.98 -15.73 9.50
C PRO A 19 23.08 -14.49 9.59
N PHE A 20 22.57 -14.19 10.80
CA PHE A 20 21.54 -13.17 11.03
C PHE A 20 21.85 -11.79 10.45
N TRP A 21 23.10 -11.32 10.50
CA TRP A 21 23.55 -10.05 9.92
C TRP A 21 23.21 -9.87 8.42
N ILE A 22 23.23 -10.93 7.60
CA ILE A 22 22.91 -10.84 6.15
C ILE A 22 21.40 -10.76 5.96
N LEU A 23 20.63 -11.53 6.73
CA LEU A 23 19.16 -11.43 6.76
C LEU A 23 18.69 -10.01 7.08
N TYR A 24 19.33 -9.34 8.05
CA TYR A 24 19.03 -7.95 8.36
C TYR A 24 19.33 -7.01 7.18
N ARG A 25 20.47 -7.18 6.50
CA ARG A 25 20.79 -6.39 5.30
C ARG A 25 19.79 -6.60 4.16
N ILE A 26 19.32 -7.83 3.96
CA ILE A 26 18.27 -8.13 2.97
C ILE A 26 16.96 -7.45 3.35
N SER A 27 16.60 -7.42 4.64
CA SER A 27 15.42 -6.70 5.14
C SER A 27 15.50 -5.21 4.85
N ASP A 28 16.66 -4.58 5.05
CA ASP A 28 16.88 -3.15 4.73
C ASP A 28 16.71 -2.87 3.23
N VAL A 29 17.25 -3.75 2.37
CA VAL A 29 17.10 -3.61 0.91
C VAL A 29 15.64 -3.81 0.50
N LEU A 30 14.96 -4.80 1.05
CA LEU A 30 13.52 -5.00 0.84
C LEU A 30 12.72 -3.79 1.28
N TYR A 31 13.06 -3.19 2.42
CA TYR A 31 12.44 -1.95 2.90
C TYR A 31 12.59 -0.82 1.88
N ILE A 32 13.78 -0.64 1.28
CA ILE A 32 14.01 0.36 0.23
C ILE A 32 13.17 0.05 -1.01
N VAL A 33 13.09 -1.21 -1.44
CA VAL A 33 12.25 -1.62 -2.59
C VAL A 33 10.77 -1.34 -2.29
N PHE A 34 10.27 -1.70 -1.12
CA PHE A 34 8.90 -1.39 -0.69
C PHE A 34 8.66 0.12 -0.57
N TYR A 35 9.65 0.88 -0.11
CA TYR A 35 9.60 2.33 -0.03
C TYR A 35 9.47 2.97 -1.42
N TYR A 36 10.24 2.50 -2.40
CA TYR A 36 10.11 2.92 -3.80
C TYR A 36 8.76 2.51 -4.40
N VAL A 37 8.21 1.35 -4.03
CA VAL A 37 6.86 0.92 -4.43
C VAL A 37 5.77 1.78 -3.78
N MET A 38 5.96 2.29 -2.55
CA MET A 38 5.05 3.29 -1.96
C MET A 38 5.10 4.63 -2.72
N GLY A 39 6.25 5.02 -3.26
CA GLY A 39 6.38 6.13 -4.23
C GLY A 39 5.65 5.85 -5.54
N TYR A 40 5.70 4.61 -6.04
CA TYR A 40 4.94 4.16 -7.22
C TYR A 40 3.43 4.24 -7.03
N LYS A 41 2.91 3.97 -5.81
CA LYS A 41 1.47 4.16 -5.50
C LYS A 41 1.01 5.61 -5.70
N ARG A 42 1.83 6.63 -5.44
CA ARG A 42 1.46 8.04 -5.74
C ARG A 42 1.22 8.23 -7.22
N LYS A 43 2.10 7.66 -8.05
CA LYS A 43 2.00 7.72 -9.51
C LYS A 43 0.76 6.99 -10.03
N ILE A 44 0.44 5.82 -9.47
CA ILE A 44 -0.79 5.08 -9.80
C ILE A 44 -2.03 5.85 -9.35
N VAL A 45 -2.07 6.36 -8.13
CA VAL A 45 -3.22 7.12 -7.60
C VAL A 45 -3.44 8.39 -8.42
N ARG A 46 -2.38 9.13 -8.74
CA ARG A 46 -2.48 10.30 -9.63
C ARG A 46 -2.95 9.93 -11.03
N ASN A 47 -2.45 8.83 -11.59
CA ASN A 47 -2.89 8.35 -12.90
C ASN A 47 -4.37 7.91 -12.86
N ASN A 48 -4.78 7.24 -11.79
CA ASN A 48 -6.15 6.83 -11.54
C ASN A 48 -7.07 8.05 -11.40
N LEU A 49 -6.67 9.06 -10.61
CA LEU A 49 -7.40 10.32 -10.47
C LEU A 49 -7.51 11.09 -11.80
N ARG A 50 -6.46 11.10 -12.64
CA ARG A 50 -6.52 11.70 -13.99
C ARG A 50 -7.50 10.97 -14.92
N ILE A 51 -7.58 9.65 -14.81
CA ILE A 51 -8.52 8.83 -15.60
C ILE A 51 -9.96 9.02 -15.09
N SER A 52 -10.15 9.08 -13.78
CA SER A 52 -11.47 9.27 -13.16
C SER A 52 -12.00 10.70 -13.26
N PHE A 53 -11.13 11.71 -13.30
CA PHE A 53 -11.47 13.13 -13.38
C PHE A 53 -10.72 13.83 -14.52
N PRO A 54 -11.02 13.50 -15.80
CA PRO A 54 -10.30 14.06 -16.94
C PRO A 54 -10.53 15.57 -17.15
N HIS A 55 -11.59 16.11 -16.56
CA HIS A 55 -12.01 17.52 -16.66
C HIS A 55 -11.41 18.41 -15.56
N LYS A 56 -10.63 17.85 -14.62
CA LYS A 56 -10.01 18.63 -13.53
C LYS A 56 -8.56 19.00 -13.86
N GLU A 57 -8.21 20.24 -13.55
CA GLU A 57 -6.85 20.77 -13.69
C GLU A 57 -5.87 20.04 -12.76
N MET A 58 -4.60 19.97 -13.16
CA MET A 58 -3.55 19.21 -12.44
C MET A 58 -3.42 19.67 -10.97
N ASN A 59 -3.66 20.96 -10.70
CA ASN A 59 -3.61 21.54 -9.36
C ASN A 59 -4.71 20.99 -8.43
N GLU A 60 -5.91 20.74 -8.95
CA GLU A 60 -7.00 20.12 -8.17
C GLU A 60 -6.71 18.64 -7.91
N ILE A 61 -6.16 17.93 -8.88
CA ILE A 61 -5.77 16.52 -8.74
C ILE A 61 -4.72 16.36 -7.63
N ILE A 62 -3.75 17.28 -7.52
CA ILE A 62 -2.74 17.27 -6.45
C ILE A 62 -3.38 17.55 -5.08
N ALA A 63 -4.38 18.42 -5.00
CA ALA A 63 -5.10 18.70 -3.77
C ALA A 63 -5.90 17.46 -3.29
N ILE A 64 -6.56 16.77 -4.22
CA ILE A 64 -7.30 15.53 -3.95
C ILE A 64 -6.33 14.39 -3.56
N GLU A 65 -5.18 14.27 -4.23
CA GLU A 65 -4.11 13.32 -3.89
C GLU A 65 -3.63 13.53 -2.44
N LYS A 66 -3.38 14.79 -2.03
CA LYS A 66 -2.97 15.11 -0.66
C LYS A 66 -4.05 14.76 0.37
N LYS A 67 -5.32 15.07 0.09
CA LYS A 67 -6.44 14.70 0.99
C LYS A 67 -6.57 13.18 1.13
N PHE A 68 -6.45 12.44 0.04
CA PHE A 68 -6.49 10.97 0.03
C PHE A 68 -5.36 10.35 0.85
N TYR A 69 -4.14 10.88 0.72
CA TYR A 69 -2.99 10.44 1.51
C TYR A 69 -3.11 10.82 3.01
N ALA A 70 -3.59 12.02 3.32
CA ALA A 70 -3.81 12.45 4.70
C ALA A 70 -4.83 11.56 5.42
N PHE A 71 -5.94 11.21 4.75
CA PHE A 71 -6.92 10.26 5.27
C PHE A 71 -6.30 8.87 5.47
N SER A 72 -5.56 8.37 4.48
CA SER A 72 -4.89 7.05 4.58
C SER A 72 -3.89 6.97 5.75
N VAL A 73 -3.20 8.07 6.06
CA VAL A 73 -2.29 8.17 7.21
C VAL A 73 -3.05 8.29 8.53
N HIS A 74 -4.16 9.03 8.57
CA HIS A 74 -5.03 9.11 9.73
C HIS A 74 -5.60 7.73 10.10
N VAL A 75 -6.06 6.97 9.09
CA VAL A 75 -6.52 5.58 9.26
C VAL A 75 -5.39 4.69 9.79
N LYS A 76 -4.15 4.84 9.30
CA LYS A 76 -3.00 4.08 9.81
C LYS A 76 -2.66 4.39 11.27
N LYS A 77 -2.94 5.60 11.76
CA LYS A 77 -2.65 6.00 13.15
C LYS A 77 -3.72 5.51 14.14
N SER A 78 -4.92 5.18 13.65
CA SER A 78 -6.03 4.67 14.45
C SER A 78 -5.98 3.15 14.69
N HIS A 79 -5.23 2.39 13.89
CA HIS A 79 -5.26 0.91 13.89
C HIS A 79 -4.01 0.24 14.49
N SER A 80 -3.19 0.94 15.29
CA SER A 80 -1.98 0.35 15.89
C SER A 80 -2.24 -0.52 17.14
N GLY A 81 -3.42 -1.13 17.25
CA GLY A 81 -3.78 -2.09 18.29
C GLY A 81 -4.46 -3.32 17.68
N THR A 82 -3.69 -4.40 17.55
CA THR A 82 -4.06 -5.83 17.55
C THR A 82 -5.51 -6.27 17.22
N ASP A 83 -5.59 -6.94 16.06
CA ASP A 83 -6.30 -8.19 15.71
C ASP A 83 -7.79 -8.30 15.31
N ARG A 84 -7.92 -9.06 14.20
CA ARG A 84 -9.00 -9.96 13.73
C ARG A 84 -10.24 -9.34 13.06
N TRP A 85 -10.26 -9.39 11.72
CA TRP A 85 -11.42 -9.48 10.80
C TRP A 85 -12.72 -8.72 11.13
N ASP A 86 -12.67 -7.63 11.89
CA ASP A 86 -13.73 -6.63 11.89
C ASP A 86 -13.40 -5.59 10.84
N MET A 87 -13.91 -5.77 9.62
CA MET A 87 -13.96 -4.65 8.68
C MET A 87 -14.91 -3.60 9.29
N PRO A 88 -14.42 -2.42 9.70
CA PRO A 88 -15.32 -1.37 10.14
C PRO A 88 -16.12 -0.92 8.91
N GLU A 89 -17.29 -0.32 9.15
CA GLU A 89 -18.19 0.36 8.22
C GLU A 89 -17.53 1.40 7.27
N THR A 90 -16.19 1.43 7.19
CA THR A 90 -15.33 2.12 6.23
C THR A 90 -15.62 1.82 4.75
N ALA A 91 -16.34 0.75 4.42
CA ALA A 91 -16.95 0.61 3.09
C ALA A 91 -17.98 1.72 2.84
N GLY A 92 -18.78 2.08 3.86
CA GLY A 92 -19.64 3.24 3.87
C GLY A 92 -18.85 4.54 3.68
N PHE A 93 -17.68 4.68 4.31
CA PHE A 93 -16.84 5.87 4.15
C PHE A 93 -16.32 6.07 2.71
N ARG A 94 -16.02 4.99 1.98
CA ARG A 94 -15.67 5.09 0.55
C ARG A 94 -16.86 5.56 -0.28
N ILE A 95 -18.08 5.15 0.06
CA ILE A 95 -19.32 5.57 -0.61
C ILE A 95 -19.64 7.03 -0.23
N THR A 96 -19.46 7.44 1.03
CA THR A 96 -19.70 8.82 1.47
C THR A 96 -18.71 9.80 0.85
N VAL A 97 -17.42 9.47 0.81
CA VAL A 97 -16.42 10.34 0.17
C VAL A 97 -16.59 10.39 -1.35
N LEU A 98 -16.97 9.28 -1.99
CA LEU A 98 -17.34 9.29 -3.41
C LEU A 98 -18.64 10.06 -3.67
N ALA A 99 -19.63 9.97 -2.78
CA ALA A 99 -20.89 10.71 -2.89
C ALA A 99 -20.68 12.22 -2.69
N GLU A 100 -19.80 12.62 -1.76
CA GLU A 100 -19.42 14.03 -1.55
C GLU A 100 -18.61 14.57 -2.74
N LEU A 101 -17.69 13.76 -3.30
CA LEU A 101 -16.90 14.11 -4.48
C LEU A 101 -17.71 14.14 -5.79
N MET A 102 -18.87 13.49 -5.86
CA MET A 102 -19.79 13.53 -7.01
C MET A 102 -20.93 14.55 -6.84
N LYS A 103 -20.99 15.28 -5.71
CA LYS A 103 -22.01 16.29 -5.43
C LYS A 103 -21.59 17.72 -5.83
N GLU A 104 -20.39 17.88 -6.38
CA GLU A 104 -19.84 19.13 -6.92
C GLU A 104 -19.84 19.13 -8.45
#